data_AF-A0A7T0C4V0-F1
#
_entry.id   AF-A0A7T0C4V0-F1
#
_cell.length_a   1.000
_cell.length_b   1.000
_cell.length_c   1.000
_cell.angle_alpha   90.00
_cell.angle_beta   90.00
_cell.angle_gamma   90.00
#
_symmetry.space_group_name_H-M   'P 1'
#
loop_
_entity.id
_entity.type
_entity.pdbx_description
1 polymer ?
#
loop_
_entity_poly.entity_id
_entity_poly.type
_entity_poly.pdbx_seq_one_letter_code
_entity_poly.pdbx_strand_id
1 'polypeptide(L)'
;MKMKGLILSLALALVLAMSSGVQASALLADLENALMCECDDKCGKVLGNCTCDTSDKIRADYTKRLESGLTVEQIIQQEVDKYGETILSAPTKSGFNITAWLTPFVALVAGGVGVRKVIQLWTGKKQKSDQPEGAGTAEPTADSAKYSRRLQDELDKLE
;
A
#
# COMPACT_ATOMS: atom_id res chain seq x y z
N MET A 1 -25.83 -2.67 53.84
CA MET A 1 -25.56 -3.11 52.44
C MET A 1 -26.03 -2.12 51.36
N LYS A 2 -27.17 -1.42 51.50
CA LYS A 2 -27.67 -0.43 50.53
C LYS A 2 -26.69 0.72 50.22
N MET A 3 -25.95 1.22 51.23
CA MET A 3 -25.01 2.34 51.06
C MET A 3 -23.74 1.95 50.27
N LYS A 4 -23.28 0.69 50.37
CA LYS A 4 -22.15 0.18 49.57
C LYS A 4 -22.52 0.01 48.09
N GLY A 5 -23.76 -0.42 47.82
CA GLY A 5 -24.30 -0.48 46.46
C GLY A 5 -24.42 0.91 45.82
N LEU A 6 -24.93 1.90 46.58
CA LEU A 6 -25.05 3.28 46.10
C LEU A 6 -23.68 3.92 45.76
N ILE A 7 -22.66 3.65 46.57
CA ILE A 7 -21.28 4.14 46.33
C ILE A 7 -20.67 3.46 45.10
N LEU A 8 -20.89 2.15 44.92
CA LEU A 8 -20.43 1.43 43.72
C LEU A 8 -21.10 1.94 42.45
N SER A 9 -22.42 2.20 42.49
CA SER A 9 -23.18 2.75 41.35
C SER A 9 -22.74 4.15 40.99
N LEU A 10 -22.48 5.01 41.99
CA LEU A 10 -22.04 6.38 41.78
C LEU A 10 -20.60 6.43 41.24
N ALA A 11 -19.73 5.55 41.74
CA ALA A 11 -18.37 5.41 41.21
C ALA A 11 -18.36 4.93 39.76
N LEU A 12 -19.23 3.98 39.39
CA LEU A 12 -19.36 3.49 38.01
C LEU A 12 -19.89 4.58 37.07
N ALA A 13 -20.89 5.35 37.50
CA ALA A 13 -21.42 6.47 36.71
C ALA A 13 -20.37 7.59 36.50
N LEU A 14 -19.53 7.85 37.51
CA LEU A 14 -18.46 8.84 37.40
C LEU A 14 -17.35 8.40 36.43
N VAL A 15 -17.05 7.09 36.39
CA VAL A 15 -16.07 6.52 35.44
C VAL A 15 -16.56 6.60 33.99
N LEU A 16 -17.85 6.33 33.74
CA LEU A 16 -18.42 6.47 32.38
C LEU A 16 -18.49 7.93 31.89
N ALA A 17 -18.56 8.90 32.79
CA ALA A 17 -18.59 10.31 32.40
C ALA A 17 -17.22 10.86 31.96
N MET A 18 -16.12 10.25 32.42
CA MET A 18 -14.75 10.71 32.10
C MET A 18 -14.23 10.22 30.73
N SER A 19 -14.90 9.26 30.08
CA SER A 19 -14.47 8.75 28.76
C SER A 19 -14.73 9.70 27.59
N SER A 20 -15.59 10.71 27.75
CA SER A 20 -16.07 11.54 26.64
C SER A 20 -15.03 12.57 26.16
N GLY A 21 -14.24 13.14 27.07
CA GLY A 21 -13.28 14.20 26.73
C GLY A 21 -12.05 13.70 25.95
N VAL A 22 -11.62 12.47 26.21
CA VAL A 22 -10.48 11.83 25.50
C VAL A 22 -10.85 11.48 24.05
N GLN A 23 -12.13 11.24 23.78
CA GLN A 23 -12.59 10.92 22.42
C GLN A 23 -12.57 12.15 21.52
N ALA A 24 -13.02 13.32 22.00
CA ALA A 24 -13.09 14.52 21.16
C ALA A 24 -11.71 14.97 20.62
N SER A 25 -10.66 14.93 21.45
CA SER A 25 -9.31 15.30 21.02
C SER A 25 -8.70 14.28 20.05
N ALA A 26 -8.95 12.98 20.25
CA ALA A 26 -8.51 11.94 19.33
C ALA A 26 -9.22 12.05 17.97
N LEU A 27 -10.53 12.29 17.97
CA LEU A 27 -11.31 12.47 16.74
C LEU A 27 -10.91 13.75 16.00
N LEU A 28 -10.58 14.83 16.72
CA LEU A 28 -10.03 16.04 16.09
C LEU A 28 -8.67 15.74 15.44
N ALA A 29 -7.79 15.00 16.11
CA ALA A 29 -6.51 14.59 15.54
C ALA A 29 -6.68 13.72 14.28
N ASP A 30 -7.69 12.85 14.23
CA ASP A 30 -7.99 12.06 13.02
C ASP A 30 -8.40 12.98 11.86
N LEU A 31 -9.24 13.99 12.10
CA LEU A 31 -9.61 14.98 11.08
C LEU A 31 -8.41 15.81 10.62
N GLU A 32 -7.59 16.26 11.56
CA GLU A 32 -6.38 17.02 11.28
C GLU A 32 -5.39 16.27 10.40
N ASN A 33 -5.29 14.94 10.57
CA ASN A 33 -4.42 14.10 9.75
C ASN A 33 -5.06 13.71 8.41
N ALA A 34 -6.39 13.70 8.32
CA ALA A 34 -7.11 13.31 7.10
C ALA A 34 -7.27 14.47 6.10
N LEU A 35 -7.18 15.72 6.54
CA LEU A 35 -7.51 16.90 5.74
C LEU A 35 -6.31 17.85 5.56
N MET A 36 -6.24 18.51 4.41
CA MET A 36 -5.28 19.56 4.10
C MET A 36 -5.76 20.91 4.63
N CYS A 37 -4.85 21.81 5.02
CA CYS A 37 -5.22 23.18 5.35
C CYS A 37 -5.49 23.98 4.07
N GLU A 38 -6.71 24.52 3.99
CA GLU A 38 -7.10 25.44 2.94
C GLU A 38 -6.88 26.90 3.37
N CYS A 39 -5.62 27.23 3.60
CA CYS A 39 -5.22 28.58 3.98
C CYS A 39 -4.82 29.41 2.75
N ASP A 40 -5.10 30.73 2.79
CA ASP A 40 -4.90 31.66 1.67
C ASP A 40 -3.43 31.76 1.22
N ASP A 41 -2.50 31.43 2.12
CA ASP A 41 -1.05 31.39 1.87
C ASP A 41 -0.60 30.17 1.05
N LYS A 42 -1.51 29.26 0.69
CA LYS A 42 -1.23 28.02 -0.04
C LYS A 42 -0.09 27.22 0.57
N CYS A 43 -0.06 27.10 1.90
CA CYS A 43 1.03 26.40 2.59
C CYS A 43 1.18 24.91 2.20
N GLY A 44 0.13 24.28 1.65
CA GLY A 44 0.16 22.89 1.16
C GLY A 44 0.42 21.87 2.27
N LYS A 45 0.09 22.19 3.52
CA LYS A 45 0.30 21.33 4.69
C LYS A 45 -1.00 20.62 5.07
N VAL A 46 -0.85 19.43 5.62
CA VAL A 46 -1.90 18.74 6.39
C VAL A 46 -2.35 19.64 7.54
N LEU A 47 -3.65 19.66 7.85
CA LEU A 47 -4.26 20.58 8.82
C LEU A 47 -3.55 20.48 10.18
N GLY A 48 -3.26 19.27 10.66
CA GLY A 48 -2.54 19.05 11.92
C GLY A 48 -1.15 19.69 11.99
N ASN A 49 -0.52 19.96 10.84
CA ASN A 49 0.83 20.52 10.76
C ASN A 49 0.84 22.01 10.39
N CYS A 50 -0.34 22.64 10.28
CA CYS A 50 -0.47 24.05 9.93
C CYS A 50 -0.77 24.92 11.17
N THR A 51 -0.19 26.11 11.22
CA THR A 51 -0.31 27.05 12.37
C THR A 51 -0.78 28.43 11.93
N CYS A 52 -1.64 28.51 10.91
CA CYS A 52 -2.21 29.76 10.44
C CYS A 52 -3.57 30.06 11.09
N ASP A 53 -4.00 31.31 11.02
CA ASP A 53 -5.26 31.78 11.61
C ASP A 53 -6.50 31.02 11.09
N THR A 54 -6.47 30.60 9.82
CA THR A 54 -7.51 29.78 9.20
C THR A 54 -7.53 28.37 9.77
N SER A 55 -6.38 27.75 10.02
CA SER A 55 -6.29 26.41 10.60
C SER A 55 -6.90 26.35 12.01
N ASP A 56 -6.70 27.39 12.82
CA ASP A 56 -7.27 27.47 14.16
C ASP A 56 -8.80 27.62 14.14
N LYS A 57 -9.33 28.38 13.17
CA LYS A 57 -10.78 28.50 12.95
C LYS A 57 -11.40 27.17 12.50
N ILE A 58 -10.73 26.45 11.60
CA ILE A 58 -11.17 25.14 11.12
C ILE A 58 -11.18 24.13 12.27
N ARG A 59 -10.13 24.08 13.10
CA ARG A 59 -10.09 23.21 14.29
C ARG A 59 -11.22 23.51 15.27
N ALA A 60 -11.50 24.79 15.50
CA ALA A 60 -12.60 25.21 16.37
C ALA A 60 -13.98 24.81 15.80
N ASP A 61 -14.16 24.88 14.48
CA ASP A 61 -15.38 24.40 13.81
C ASP A 61 -15.54 22.88 13.93
N TYR A 62 -14.49 22.12 13.61
CA TYR A 62 -14.51 20.66 13.71
C TYR A 62 -14.74 20.18 15.14
N THR A 63 -14.13 20.84 16.13
CA THR A 63 -14.39 20.56 17.54
C THR A 63 -15.87 20.72 17.87
N LYS A 64 -16.52 21.81 17.44
CA LYS A 64 -17.95 22.01 17.66
C LYS A 64 -18.83 20.97 16.96
N ARG A 65 -18.44 20.54 15.76
CA ARG A 65 -19.16 19.52 14.99
C ARG A 65 -19.03 18.13 15.64
N LEU A 66 -17.85 17.80 16.17
CA LEU A 66 -17.65 16.59 16.96
C LEU A 66 -18.46 16.63 18.26
N GLU A 67 -18.48 17.78 18.95
CA GLU A 67 -19.28 17.98 20.17
C GLU A 67 -20.79 17.90 19.91
N SER A 68 -21.26 18.27 18.71
CA SER A 68 -22.67 18.11 18.32
C SER A 68 -23.02 16.67 17.91
N GLY A 69 -22.06 15.75 17.94
CA GLY A 69 -22.25 14.32 17.71
C GLY A 69 -22.02 13.87 16.26
N LEU A 70 -21.43 14.71 15.40
CA LEU A 70 -21.00 14.25 14.08
C LEU A 70 -19.77 13.35 14.22
N THR A 71 -19.70 12.34 13.35
CA THR A 71 -18.55 11.44 13.24
C THR A 71 -17.48 12.02 12.32
N VAL A 72 -16.24 11.54 12.47
CA VAL A 72 -15.09 11.92 11.64
C VAL A 72 -15.39 11.69 10.15
N GLU A 73 -15.91 10.52 9.80
CA GLU A 73 -16.25 10.18 8.41
C GLU A 73 -17.32 11.11 7.81
N GLN A 74 -18.32 11.49 8.60
CA GLN A 74 -19.36 12.42 8.14
C GLN A 74 -18.77 13.81 7.86
N ILE A 75 -17.89 14.28 8.73
CA ILE A 75 -17.21 15.57 8.54
C ILE A 75 -16.33 15.51 7.29
N ILE A 76 -15.51 14.47 7.13
CA ILE A 76 -14.65 14.28 5.96
C ILE A 76 -15.47 14.25 4.68
N GLN A 77 -16.58 13.49 4.64
CA GLN A 77 -17.44 13.44 3.46
C GLN A 77 -18.02 14.81 3.11
N GLN A 78 -18.47 15.58 4.10
CA GLN A 78 -18.96 16.94 3.86
C GLN A 78 -17.87 17.87 3.31
N GLU A 79 -16.63 17.73 3.78
CA GLU A 79 -15.51 18.50 3.23
C GLU A 79 -15.18 18.06 1.79
N VAL A 80 -15.18 16.76 1.51
CA VAL A 80 -14.96 16.21 0.16
C VAL A 80 -16.08 16.63 -0.80
N ASP A 81 -17.33 16.64 -0.37
CA ASP A 81 -18.45 17.10 -1.18
C ASP A 81 -18.33 18.59 -1.55
N LYS A 82 -17.71 19.39 -0.67
CA LYS A 82 -17.55 20.83 -0.84
C LYS A 82 -16.30 21.21 -1.63
N TYR A 83 -15.17 20.56 -1.35
CA TYR A 83 -13.84 20.93 -1.85
C TYR A 83 -13.26 19.90 -2.84
N GLY A 84 -13.90 18.74 -3.01
CA GLY A 84 -13.42 17.62 -3.80
C GLY A 84 -12.38 16.77 -3.07
N GLU A 85 -11.85 15.75 -3.74
CA GLU A 85 -10.85 14.85 -3.15
C GLU A 85 -9.50 15.53 -2.85
N THR A 86 -9.26 16.74 -3.37
CA THR A 86 -8.02 17.50 -3.15
C THR A 86 -7.85 17.99 -1.72
N ILE A 87 -8.94 18.04 -0.94
CA ILE A 87 -8.87 18.40 0.48
C ILE A 87 -8.33 17.26 1.34
N LEU A 88 -8.32 16.03 0.82
CA LEU A 88 -7.81 14.88 1.57
C LEU A 88 -6.29 14.87 1.58
N SER A 89 -5.72 14.55 2.74
CA SER A 89 -4.28 14.36 2.89
C SER A 89 -3.76 13.14 2.12
N ALA A 90 -4.65 12.16 1.87
CA ALA A 90 -4.37 10.94 1.13
C ALA A 90 -5.50 10.64 0.14
N PRO A 91 -5.19 10.07 -1.04
CA PRO A 91 -6.20 9.69 -2.01
C PRO A 91 -7.18 8.66 -1.43
N THR A 92 -8.44 8.72 -1.84
CA THR A 92 -9.47 7.78 -1.41
C THR A 92 -9.09 6.36 -1.85
N LYS A 93 -9.29 5.36 -0.99
CA LYS A 93 -9.04 3.93 -1.31
C LYS A 93 -10.13 3.34 -2.21
N SER A 94 -10.74 4.13 -3.08
CA SER A 94 -11.88 3.75 -3.90
C SER A 94 -11.64 4.05 -5.38
N GLY A 95 -12.34 3.33 -6.25
CA GLY A 95 -12.36 3.59 -7.69
C GLY A 95 -11.01 3.41 -8.38
N PHE A 96 -10.63 4.40 -9.20
CA PHE A 96 -9.43 4.35 -10.05
C PHE A 96 -8.12 4.30 -9.25
N ASN A 97 -8.10 4.82 -8.02
CA ASN A 97 -6.92 4.78 -7.14
C ASN A 97 -6.47 3.35 -6.82
N ILE A 98 -7.40 2.38 -6.77
CA ILE A 98 -7.07 0.97 -6.54
C ILE A 98 -6.36 0.36 -7.75
N THR A 99 -6.72 0.74 -8.97
CA THR A 99 -6.07 0.24 -10.18
C THR A 99 -4.60 0.63 -10.21
N ALA A 100 -4.25 1.84 -9.80
CA ALA A 100 -2.85 2.29 -9.70
C ALA A 100 -2.02 1.41 -8.75
N TRP A 101 -2.61 0.95 -7.64
CA TRP A 101 -1.97 0.05 -6.69
C TRP A 101 -1.92 -1.42 -7.14
N LEU A 102 -2.94 -1.91 -7.86
CA LEU A 102 -2.99 -3.29 -8.33
C LEU A 102 -2.17 -3.54 -9.60
N THR A 103 -2.07 -2.55 -10.48
CA THR A 103 -1.34 -2.63 -11.76
C THR A 103 0.07 -3.21 -11.65
N PRO A 104 0.96 -2.80 -10.73
CA PRO A 104 2.31 -3.36 -10.65
C PRO A 104 2.31 -4.88 -10.41
N PHE A 105 1.41 -5.38 -9.56
CA PHE A 105 1.30 -6.82 -9.28
C PHE A 105 0.75 -7.58 -10.48
N VAL A 106 -0.29 -7.04 -11.13
CA VAL A 106 -0.88 -7.65 -12.33
C VAL A 106 0.15 -7.70 -13.46
N ALA A 107 0.90 -6.61 -13.68
CA ALA A 107 1.95 -6.54 -14.69
C ALA A 107 3.07 -7.56 -14.45
N LEU A 108 3.52 -7.72 -13.19
CA LEU A 108 4.51 -8.72 -12.82
C LEU A 108 4.03 -10.15 -13.09
N VAL A 109 2.82 -10.49 -12.66
CA VAL A 109 2.24 -11.82 -12.88
C VAL A 109 2.07 -12.08 -14.38
N ALA A 110 1.50 -11.12 -15.12
CA ALA A 110 1.31 -11.24 -16.56
C ALA A 110 2.65 -11.41 -17.30
N GLY A 111 3.66 -10.62 -16.94
CA GLY A 111 5.01 -10.74 -17.49
C GLY A 111 5.65 -12.09 -17.20
N GLY A 112 5.59 -12.55 -15.94
CA GLY A 112 6.13 -13.86 -15.53
C GLY A 112 5.45 -15.03 -16.24
N VAL A 113 4.13 -15.00 -16.38
CA VAL A 113 3.38 -16.01 -17.15
C VAL A 113 3.75 -15.96 -18.63
N GLY A 114 3.89 -14.76 -19.20
CA GLY A 114 4.31 -14.54 -20.58
C GLY A 114 5.67 -15.18 -20.86
N VAL A 115 6.68 -14.86 -20.05
CA VAL A 115 8.03 -15.43 -20.17
C VAL A 115 7.98 -16.96 -20.05
N ARG A 116 7.26 -17.50 -19.06
CA ARG A 116 7.11 -18.96 -18.89
C ARG A 116 6.52 -19.62 -20.15
N LYS A 117 5.48 -19.03 -20.75
CA LYS A 117 4.87 -19.56 -21.97
C LYS A 117 5.82 -19.50 -23.16
N VAL A 118 6.57 -18.41 -23.33
CA VAL A 118 7.58 -18.29 -24.39
C VAL A 118 8.66 -19.36 -24.24
N ILE A 119 9.18 -19.56 -23.02
CA ILE A 119 10.17 -20.61 -22.75
C ILE A 119 9.60 -21.99 -23.09
N GLN A 120 8.38 -22.32 -22.64
CA GLN A 120 7.73 -23.61 -22.92
C GLN A 120 7.51 -23.85 -24.42
N LEU A 121 7.16 -22.81 -25.18
CA LEU A 121 7.01 -22.92 -26.64
C LEU A 121 8.35 -23.19 -27.34
N TRP A 122 9.44 -22.61 -26.85
CA TRP A 122 10.77 -22.78 -27.43
C TRP A 122 11.43 -24.10 -27.02
N THR A 123 11.23 -24.57 -25.80
CA THR A 123 11.80 -25.84 -25.31
C THR A 123 10.94 -27.05 -25.66
N GLY A 124 9.60 -26.92 -25.73
CA GLY A 124 8.69 -28.00 -26.14
C GLY A 124 8.91 -28.46 -27.59
N LYS A 125 9.53 -27.63 -28.43
CA LYS A 125 9.90 -27.98 -29.81
C LYS A 125 11.15 -28.87 -29.89
N LYS A 126 11.96 -28.98 -28.82
CA LYS A 126 13.13 -29.86 -28.74
C LYS A 126 12.85 -31.24 -28.15
N GLN A 127 11.76 -31.41 -27.40
CA GLN A 127 11.46 -32.68 -26.69
C GLN A 127 10.71 -33.73 -27.52
N LYS A 128 10.56 -33.56 -28.84
CA LYS A 128 10.17 -34.69 -29.71
C LYS A 128 11.38 -35.50 -30.20
N SER A 129 12.58 -35.24 -29.67
CA SER A 129 13.83 -35.89 -30.08
C SER A 129 14.62 -36.57 -28.95
N ASP A 130 14.18 -36.55 -27.69
CA ASP A 130 14.96 -37.20 -26.62
C ASP A 130 14.07 -37.99 -25.66
N GLN A 131 13.95 -39.28 -25.99
CA GLN A 131 13.55 -40.35 -25.08
C GLN A 131 14.77 -40.72 -24.21
N PRO A 132 14.61 -40.97 -22.90
CA PRO A 132 15.72 -41.34 -22.06
C PRO A 132 15.93 -42.86 -22.12
N GLU A 133 16.98 -43.30 -22.81
CA GLU A 133 17.47 -44.68 -22.70
C GLU A 133 19.01 -44.72 -22.76
N GLY A 134 19.60 -45.24 -21.69
CA GLY A 134 20.89 -45.92 -21.75
C GLY A 134 22.13 -45.06 -21.55
N ALA A 135 22.80 -45.28 -20.43
CA ALA A 135 24.23 -45.03 -20.31
C ALA A 135 24.98 -45.76 -21.43
N GLY A 136 25.61 -45.00 -22.32
CA GLY A 136 26.44 -45.52 -23.40
C GLY A 136 27.16 -44.35 -24.07
N THR A 137 28.49 -44.43 -24.10
CA THR A 137 29.44 -43.52 -24.74
C THR A 137 28.84 -42.60 -25.81
N ALA A 138 28.70 -41.32 -25.49
CA ALA A 138 28.36 -40.31 -26.49
C ALA A 138 29.51 -40.24 -27.51
N GLU A 139 29.27 -40.71 -28.74
CA GLU A 139 30.22 -40.50 -29.82
C GLU A 139 30.43 -38.99 -30.05
N PRO A 140 31.68 -38.54 -30.27
CA PRO A 140 31.94 -37.13 -30.52
C PRO A 140 31.27 -36.71 -31.81
N THR A 141 30.26 -35.84 -31.71
CA THR A 141 29.69 -35.16 -32.87
C THR A 141 30.81 -34.42 -33.62
N ALA A 142 30.75 -34.38 -34.95
CA ALA A 142 31.78 -33.74 -35.79
C ALA A 142 32.10 -32.30 -35.35
N ASP A 143 31.11 -31.59 -34.84
CA ASP A 143 31.28 -30.24 -34.28
C ASP A 143 32.07 -30.27 -32.97
N SER A 144 31.73 -31.13 -32.00
CA SER A 144 32.49 -31.28 -30.76
C SER A 144 33.96 -31.59 -31.01
N ALA A 145 34.26 -32.50 -31.94
CA ALA A 145 35.64 -32.85 -32.32
C ALA A 145 36.40 -31.66 -32.95
N LYS A 146 35.72 -30.82 -33.73
CA LYS A 146 36.28 -29.59 -34.30
C LYS A 146 36.62 -28.56 -33.22
N TYR A 147 35.75 -28.38 -32.24
CA TYR A 147 36.00 -27.47 -31.11
C TYR A 147 37.14 -28.00 -30.24
N SER A 148 37.17 -29.30 -29.93
CA SER A 148 38.27 -29.92 -29.16
C SER A 148 39.63 -29.71 -29.83
N ARG A 149 39.72 -29.89 -31.16
CA ARG A 149 40.97 -29.66 -31.90
C ARG A 149 41.40 -28.19 -31.91
N ARG A 150 40.46 -27.25 -32.06
CA ARG A 150 40.73 -25.81 -31.97
C ARG A 150 41.24 -25.40 -30.59
N LEU A 151 40.69 -25.97 -29.52
CA LEU A 151 41.18 -25.70 -28.16
C LEU A 151 42.61 -26.22 -27.94
N GLN A 152 42.95 -27.39 -28.49
CA GLN A 152 44.31 -27.95 -28.39
C GLN A 152 45.34 -27.11 -29.15
N ASP A 153 45.01 -26.67 -30.36
CA ASP A 153 45.88 -25.84 -31.21
C ASP A 153 46.19 -24.47 -30.58
N GLU A 154 45.22 -23.89 -29.86
CA GLU A 154 45.44 -22.66 -29.09
C GLU A 154 46.29 -22.90 -27.83
N LEU A 155 46.21 -24.09 -27.21
CA LEU A 155 46.98 -24.43 -26.01
C LEU A 155 48.47 -24.59 -26.35
N ASP A 156 48.79 -25.34 -27.40
CA ASP A 156 50.16 -25.55 -27.89
C ASP A 156 50.85 -24.25 -28.33
N LYS A 157 50.06 -23.22 -28.67
CA LYS A 157 50.56 -21.90 -29.07
C LYS A 157 50.85 -20.98 -27.88
N LEU A 158 50.29 -21.28 -26.72
CA LEU A 158 50.48 -20.51 -25.48
C LEU A 158 51.57 -21.08 -24.57
N GLU A 159 52.01 -22.31 -24.82
CA GLU A 159 53.23 -22.92 -24.25
C GLU A 159 54.49 -22.57 -25.08
#